data_AF-A0A9P1G8Z0-F1
#
_entry.id   AF-A0A9P1G8Z0-F1
#
_cell.length_a   1.000
_cell.length_b   1.000
_cell.length_c   1.000
_cell.angle_alpha   90.00
_cell.angle_beta   90.00
_cell.angle_gamma   90.00
#
_symmetry.space_group_name_H-M   'P 1'
#
loop_
_entity.id
_entity.type
_entity.pdbx_description
1 polymer ?
#
loop_
_entity_poly.entity_id
_entity_poly.type
_entity_poly.pdbx_seq_one_letter_code
_entity_poly.pdbx_strand_id
1 'polypeptide(L)'
;MDCGTRYGLIGDSSLYTKRNNNKKKSYISSVLREKYRFVNLTERIFPGGGVLDLQAYLQDGPEFDVLGVSYFGNEHTKGRMDVKIQRDLWKDVFRLLSRKVRSRVVFFVGGYAEKYTFGKVYDDNLNIVKRWIRDAGFQVVEARQEVSRWQLAADKLHFAVDCLPELAAFWSQLLKPRKFVRPGKLQTAKRKSEADAAQMEPKRARKDPRDKWLLPAPQNRRDFQQRPVNWSDLNSDSSDDWTKGQERAARLERDKKKLNDELAMRRTMMLKARGLLPAEPKKEPRHVPPRRL
;
A
#
# COMPACT_ATOMS: atom_id res chain seq x y z
N MET A 1 -6.64 -19.60 -27.35
CA MET A 1 -7.01 -18.72 -26.21
C MET A 1 -6.60 -19.45 -24.95
N ASP A 2 -5.81 -18.81 -24.09
CA ASP A 2 -5.18 -19.44 -22.92
C ASP A 2 -6.20 -19.55 -21.77
N CYS A 3 -7.00 -20.63 -21.74
CA CYS A 3 -8.13 -20.75 -20.80
C CYS A 3 -7.74 -21.18 -19.38
N GLY A 4 -6.45 -21.41 -19.11
CA GLY A 4 -5.96 -21.95 -17.84
C GLY A 4 -5.26 -20.97 -16.90
N THR A 5 -4.82 -19.79 -17.37
CA THR A 5 -4.02 -18.89 -16.54
C THR A 5 -4.87 -18.24 -15.44
N ARG A 6 -4.47 -18.44 -14.17
CA ARG A 6 -5.07 -17.79 -13.00
C ARG A 6 -4.43 -16.42 -12.79
N TYR A 7 -5.21 -15.37 -12.96
CA TYR A 7 -4.75 -14.00 -12.75
C TYR A 7 -5.22 -13.49 -11.39
N GLY A 8 -4.33 -12.80 -10.67
CA GLY A 8 -4.67 -12.04 -9.49
C GLY A 8 -4.45 -10.54 -9.71
N LEU A 9 -5.32 -9.72 -9.13
CA LEU A 9 -5.13 -8.28 -8.99
C LEU A 9 -5.45 -7.87 -7.56
N ILE A 10 -4.43 -7.51 -6.79
CA ILE A 10 -4.58 -7.17 -5.38
C ILE A 10 -3.97 -5.82 -5.06
N GLY A 11 -4.50 -5.13 -4.07
CA GLY A 11 -3.95 -3.83 -3.70
C GLY A 11 -4.88 -2.97 -2.86
N ASP A 12 -4.55 -1.70 -2.77
CA ASP A 12 -5.35 -0.70 -2.05
C ASP A 12 -6.43 -0.06 -2.93
N SER A 13 -6.94 1.09 -2.49
CA SER A 13 -8.00 1.80 -3.20
C SER A 13 -7.60 2.39 -4.55
N SER A 14 -6.33 2.31 -4.95
CA SER A 14 -5.87 2.64 -6.31
C SER A 14 -6.44 1.71 -7.39
N LEU A 15 -7.01 0.56 -7.01
CA LEU A 15 -7.62 -0.41 -7.93
C LEU A 15 -9.08 -0.10 -8.32
N TYR A 16 -9.64 0.98 -7.80
CA TYR A 16 -10.94 1.49 -8.24
C TYR A 16 -10.92 3.00 -8.43
N THR A 17 -11.86 3.45 -9.23
CA THR A 17 -12.09 4.87 -9.50
C THR A 17 -13.33 5.36 -8.77
N LYS A 18 -13.43 6.67 -8.61
CA LYS A 18 -14.62 7.33 -8.03
C LYS A 18 -15.16 8.41 -8.96
N ARG A 19 -16.47 8.65 -8.86
CA ARG A 19 -17.13 9.82 -9.48
C ARG A 19 -17.03 11.02 -8.53
N ASN A 20 -16.84 12.22 -9.10
CA ASN A 20 -16.66 13.46 -8.32
C ASN A 20 -17.80 13.74 -7.33
N ASN A 21 -19.03 13.34 -7.66
CA ASN A 21 -20.22 13.64 -6.87
C ASN A 21 -20.89 12.39 -6.28
N ASN A 22 -20.27 11.21 -6.37
CA ASN A 22 -20.88 9.97 -5.93
C ASN A 22 -19.87 9.05 -5.25
N LYS A 23 -20.26 8.46 -4.11
CA LYS A 23 -19.50 7.44 -3.38
C LYS A 23 -19.35 6.12 -4.17
N LYS A 24 -20.08 5.96 -5.29
CA LYS A 24 -20.03 4.77 -6.14
C LYS A 24 -18.63 4.56 -6.71
N LYS A 25 -18.10 3.36 -6.49
CA LYS A 25 -16.80 2.89 -6.98
C LYS A 25 -16.97 2.17 -8.32
N SER A 26 -16.02 2.35 -9.22
CA SER A 26 -15.94 1.58 -10.46
C SER A 26 -14.59 0.88 -10.54
N TYR A 27 -14.63 -0.45 -10.64
CA TYR A 27 -13.48 -1.32 -10.45
C TYR A 27 -12.78 -1.60 -11.78
N ILE A 28 -11.44 -1.57 -11.73
CA ILE A 28 -10.61 -1.88 -12.90
C ILE A 28 -10.86 -3.32 -13.36
N SER A 29 -11.08 -4.25 -12.41
CA SER A 29 -11.31 -5.66 -12.70
C SER A 29 -12.52 -5.92 -13.58
N SER A 30 -13.61 -5.12 -13.46
CA SER A 30 -14.79 -5.25 -14.32
C SER A 30 -14.42 -5.09 -15.79
N VAL A 31 -13.67 -4.03 -16.11
CA VAL A 31 -13.21 -3.75 -17.48
C VAL A 31 -12.19 -4.80 -17.95
N LEU A 32 -11.30 -5.27 -17.06
CA LEU A 32 -10.35 -6.34 -17.39
C LEU A 32 -11.07 -7.65 -17.79
N ARG A 33 -12.10 -8.04 -17.05
CA ARG A 33 -12.88 -9.25 -17.35
C ARG A 33 -13.67 -9.09 -18.65
N GLU A 34 -14.40 -7.99 -18.81
CA GLU A 34 -15.30 -7.77 -19.94
C GLU A 34 -14.54 -7.48 -21.25
N LYS A 35 -13.66 -6.48 -21.24
CA LYS A 35 -13.00 -5.95 -22.45
C LYS A 35 -11.74 -6.73 -22.81
N TYR A 36 -10.93 -7.07 -21.81
CA TYR A 36 -9.63 -7.71 -22.04
C TYR A 36 -9.63 -9.23 -21.84
N ARG A 37 -10.81 -9.81 -21.53
CA ARG A 37 -11.07 -11.26 -21.42
C ARG A 37 -10.20 -11.97 -20.38
N PHE A 38 -9.91 -11.32 -19.25
CA PHE A 38 -9.30 -11.99 -18.11
C PHE A 38 -10.35 -12.80 -17.32
N VAL A 39 -10.76 -13.95 -17.86
CA VAL A 39 -11.89 -14.75 -17.33
C VAL A 39 -11.61 -15.27 -15.91
N ASN A 40 -10.38 -15.71 -15.62
CA ASN A 40 -9.96 -16.23 -14.32
C ASN A 40 -9.25 -15.17 -13.46
N LEU A 41 -9.78 -13.94 -13.43
CA LEU A 41 -9.24 -12.85 -12.63
C LEU A 41 -9.87 -12.78 -11.24
N THR A 42 -9.10 -13.12 -10.22
CA THR A 42 -9.43 -12.86 -8.82
C THR A 42 -8.98 -11.46 -8.44
N GLU A 43 -9.85 -10.70 -7.78
CA GLU A 43 -9.53 -9.36 -7.27
C GLU A 43 -9.66 -9.33 -5.75
N ARG A 44 -8.73 -8.62 -5.08
CA ARG A 44 -8.87 -8.27 -3.67
C ARG A 44 -8.37 -6.85 -3.41
N ILE A 45 -9.24 -6.03 -2.82
CA ILE A 45 -8.96 -4.62 -2.55
C ILE A 45 -9.04 -4.35 -1.04
N PHE A 46 -8.05 -3.66 -0.51
CA PHE A 46 -7.95 -3.22 0.89
C PHE A 46 -7.99 -1.69 0.96
N PRO A 47 -9.17 -1.05 1.07
CA PRO A 47 -9.25 0.41 1.13
C PRO A 47 -8.50 0.95 2.35
N GLY A 48 -7.45 1.74 2.13
CA GLY A 48 -6.58 2.23 3.19
C GLY A 48 -5.62 1.18 3.77
N GLY A 49 -5.63 -0.05 3.24
CA GLY A 49 -4.77 -1.14 3.68
C GLY A 49 -3.31 -0.94 3.27
N GLY A 50 -2.44 -1.70 3.92
CA GLY A 50 -0.99 -1.66 3.74
C GLY A 50 -0.36 -3.04 3.59
N VAL A 51 0.93 -3.14 3.93
CA VAL A 51 1.70 -4.38 3.82
C VAL A 51 1.14 -5.52 4.68
N LEU A 52 0.53 -5.21 5.83
CA LEU A 52 -0.07 -6.22 6.72
C LEU A 52 -1.30 -6.89 6.08
N ASP A 53 -2.17 -6.12 5.44
CA ASP A 53 -3.34 -6.66 4.74
C ASP A 53 -2.90 -7.54 3.56
N LEU A 54 -1.87 -7.11 2.84
CA LEU A 54 -1.25 -7.89 1.78
C LEU A 54 -0.67 -9.21 2.31
N GLN A 55 0.07 -9.17 3.41
CA GLN A 55 0.62 -10.36 4.05
C GLN A 55 -0.46 -11.33 4.49
N ALA A 56 -1.47 -10.84 5.24
CA ALA A 56 -2.56 -11.67 5.74
C ALA A 56 -3.32 -12.35 4.60
N TYR A 57 -3.63 -11.60 3.53
CA TYR A 57 -4.29 -12.19 2.37
C TYR A 57 -3.43 -13.22 1.64
N LEU A 58 -2.12 -13.00 1.50
CA LEU A 58 -1.25 -13.96 0.83
C LEU A 58 -1.02 -15.24 1.65
N GLN A 59 -1.20 -15.19 2.96
CA GLN A 59 -1.06 -16.36 3.83
C GLN A 59 -2.16 -17.40 3.51
N ASP A 60 -3.41 -16.97 3.51
CA ASP A 60 -4.57 -17.85 3.35
C ASP A 60 -5.20 -17.78 1.94
N GLY A 61 -4.71 -16.88 1.10
CA GLY A 61 -5.25 -16.61 -0.23
C GLY A 61 -4.92 -17.69 -1.26
N PRO A 62 -5.58 -17.62 -2.42
CA PRO A 62 -5.38 -18.57 -3.50
C PRO A 62 -4.01 -18.40 -4.16
N GLU A 63 -3.63 -19.39 -4.96
CA GLU A 63 -2.45 -19.33 -5.81
C GLU A 63 -2.78 -18.72 -7.17
N PHE A 64 -1.79 -18.05 -7.76
CA PHE A 64 -1.89 -17.38 -9.05
C PHE A 64 -0.78 -17.82 -10.00
N ASP A 65 -1.04 -17.75 -11.29
CA ASP A 65 0.03 -17.82 -12.29
C ASP A 65 0.68 -16.44 -12.45
N VAL A 66 -0.15 -15.41 -12.60
CA VAL A 66 0.28 -14.01 -12.71
C VAL A 66 -0.46 -13.14 -11.71
N LEU A 67 0.28 -12.35 -10.93
CA LEU A 67 -0.28 -11.46 -9.91
C LEU A 67 0.14 -10.00 -10.17
N GLY A 68 -0.85 -9.13 -10.32
CA GLY A 68 -0.68 -7.68 -10.22
C GLY A 68 -0.87 -7.21 -8.78
N VAL A 69 0.08 -6.43 -8.26
CA VAL A 69 0.00 -5.83 -6.92
C VAL A 69 0.03 -4.31 -7.07
N SER A 70 -1.05 -3.63 -6.68
CA SER A 70 -1.09 -2.17 -6.58
C SER A 70 -0.78 -1.76 -5.15
N TYR A 71 0.30 -0.99 -4.96
CA TYR A 71 0.74 -0.60 -3.62
C TYR A 71 1.12 0.88 -3.58
N PHE A 72 0.25 1.71 -3.00
CA PHE A 72 0.44 3.15 -2.84
C PHE A 72 0.84 3.52 -1.41
N GLY A 73 1.09 2.55 -0.53
CA GLY A 73 1.70 2.75 0.79
C GLY A 73 0.94 3.73 1.69
N ASN A 74 -0.32 3.41 2.00
CA ASN A 74 -1.16 4.23 2.87
C ASN A 74 -0.50 4.51 4.24
N GLU A 75 0.25 3.53 4.75
CA GLU A 75 1.04 3.59 5.99
C GLU A 75 2.28 4.50 5.90
N HIS A 76 2.63 5.00 4.71
CA HIS A 76 3.84 5.77 4.45
C HIS A 76 3.58 7.25 4.12
N THR A 77 2.35 7.72 4.29
CA THR A 77 1.90 9.05 3.85
C THR A 77 2.28 10.20 4.80
N LYS A 78 2.40 9.94 6.11
CA LYS A 78 2.51 11.00 7.13
C LYS A 78 3.90 11.21 7.72
N GLY A 79 4.74 10.18 7.74
CA GLY A 79 6.01 10.21 8.47
C GLY A 79 7.03 9.24 7.93
N ARG A 80 8.25 9.31 8.47
CA ARG A 80 9.33 8.39 8.10
C ARG A 80 8.93 6.97 8.51
N MET A 81 9.13 6.04 7.59
CA MET A 81 8.93 4.62 7.82
C MET A 81 9.93 4.09 8.84
N ASP A 82 9.49 3.24 9.78
CA ASP A 82 10.41 2.37 10.52
C ASP A 82 10.94 1.30 9.58
N VAL A 83 12.14 1.53 9.06
CA VAL A 83 12.80 0.68 8.07
C VAL A 83 12.99 -0.74 8.58
N LYS A 84 13.26 -0.95 9.87
CA LYS A 84 13.55 -2.29 10.40
C LYS A 84 12.27 -3.12 10.45
N ILE A 85 11.23 -2.58 11.09
CA ILE A 85 9.93 -3.26 11.22
C ILE A 85 9.35 -3.56 9.84
N GLN A 86 9.35 -2.57 8.95
CA GLN A 86 8.75 -2.72 7.63
C GLN A 86 9.53 -3.68 6.75
N ARG A 87 10.85 -3.70 6.85
CA ARG A 87 11.66 -4.67 6.10
C ARG A 87 11.32 -6.11 6.48
N ASP A 88 11.02 -6.39 7.74
CA ASP A 88 10.66 -7.74 8.17
C ASP A 88 9.27 -8.16 7.65
N LEU A 89 8.28 -7.25 7.67
CA LEU A 89 6.97 -7.48 7.04
C LEU A 89 7.10 -7.75 5.53
N TRP A 90 7.91 -6.96 4.84
CA TRP A 90 8.14 -7.13 3.41
C TRP A 90 8.86 -8.44 3.06
N LYS A 91 9.79 -8.92 3.90
CA LYS A 91 10.41 -10.25 3.72
C LYS A 91 9.35 -11.36 3.71
N ASP A 92 8.39 -11.29 4.63
CA ASP A 92 7.32 -12.28 4.69
C ASP A 92 6.43 -12.23 3.45
N VAL A 93 6.06 -11.03 3.00
CA VAL A 93 5.34 -10.84 1.73
C VAL A 93 6.10 -11.45 0.56
N PHE A 94 7.40 -11.18 0.42
CA PHE A 94 8.22 -11.74 -0.66
C PHE A 94 8.31 -13.27 -0.63
N ARG A 95 8.42 -13.85 0.56
CA ARG A 95 8.40 -15.30 0.77
C ARG A 95 7.05 -15.90 0.35
N LEU A 96 5.94 -15.29 0.75
CA LEU A 96 4.60 -15.75 0.39
C LEU A 96 4.35 -15.64 -1.11
N LEU A 97 4.74 -14.52 -1.73
CA LEU A 97 4.61 -14.31 -3.18
C LEU A 97 5.37 -15.37 -3.99
N SER A 98 6.58 -15.72 -3.55
CA SER A 98 7.39 -16.76 -4.21
C SER A 98 6.79 -18.16 -4.10
N ARG A 99 5.91 -18.40 -3.13
CA ARG A 99 5.18 -19.66 -2.95
C ARG A 99 3.83 -19.67 -3.68
N LYS A 100 3.10 -18.56 -3.60
CA LYS A 100 1.72 -18.45 -4.09
C LYS A 100 1.64 -18.05 -5.57
N VAL A 101 2.73 -17.56 -6.17
CA VAL A 101 2.73 -17.10 -7.56
C VAL A 101 3.72 -17.88 -8.39
N ARG A 102 3.21 -18.59 -9.40
CA ARG A 102 4.00 -19.52 -10.21
C ARG A 102 4.91 -18.83 -11.22
N SER A 103 4.42 -17.80 -11.90
CA SER A 103 5.11 -17.23 -13.07
C SER A 103 5.62 -15.82 -12.82
N ARG A 104 4.72 -14.87 -12.52
CA ARG A 104 5.09 -13.44 -12.53
C ARG A 104 4.32 -12.63 -11.51
N VAL A 105 5.04 -11.81 -10.76
CA VAL A 105 4.48 -10.75 -9.93
C VAL A 105 4.89 -9.39 -10.50
N VAL A 106 3.91 -8.51 -10.69
CA VAL A 106 4.13 -7.13 -11.14
C VAL A 106 3.59 -6.17 -10.10
N PHE A 107 4.48 -5.38 -9.52
CA PHE A 107 4.11 -4.29 -8.63
C PHE A 107 3.92 -3.00 -9.43
N PHE A 108 2.73 -2.42 -9.32
CA PHE A 108 2.53 -1.01 -9.58
C PHE A 108 2.63 -0.28 -8.25
N VAL A 109 3.78 0.35 -8.02
CA VAL A 109 4.06 1.05 -6.77
C VAL A 109 3.80 2.53 -6.99
N GLY A 110 3.10 3.15 -6.04
CA GLY A 110 2.87 4.58 -6.01
C GLY A 110 4.16 5.39 -5.83
N GLY A 111 3.96 6.58 -5.30
CA GLY A 111 4.95 7.66 -5.36
C GLY A 111 4.45 8.71 -6.33
N TYR A 112 5.05 9.89 -6.26
CA TYR A 112 4.54 11.16 -6.74
C TYR A 112 3.71 11.92 -5.70
N ALA A 113 4.33 12.19 -4.56
CA ALA A 113 3.73 12.90 -3.43
C ALA A 113 3.00 14.19 -3.83
N GLU A 114 3.59 14.98 -4.73
CA GLU A 114 3.04 16.23 -5.27
C GLU A 114 1.62 16.05 -5.83
N LYS A 115 1.35 14.97 -6.55
CA LYS A 115 0.02 14.69 -7.12
C LYS A 115 -1.06 14.53 -6.06
N TYR A 116 -0.70 13.94 -4.93
CA TYR A 116 -1.61 13.58 -3.84
C TYR A 116 -1.53 14.56 -2.67
N THR A 117 -0.85 15.70 -2.83
CA THR A 117 -0.60 16.68 -1.77
C THR A 117 0.10 16.08 -0.53
N PHE A 118 0.87 15.02 -0.73
CA PHE A 118 1.69 14.42 0.33
C PHE A 118 3.06 15.10 0.42
N GLY A 119 3.72 14.96 1.57
CA GLY A 119 5.10 15.43 1.74
C GLY A 119 6.11 14.53 1.05
N LYS A 120 7.31 15.07 0.78
CA LYS A 120 8.45 14.33 0.18
C LYS A 120 8.77 13.00 0.88
N VAL A 121 8.49 12.90 2.17
CA VAL A 121 8.67 11.68 2.96
C VAL A 121 7.94 10.47 2.39
N TYR A 122 6.79 10.68 1.73
CA TYR A 122 6.05 9.63 1.04
C TYR A 122 6.85 9.02 -0.10
N ASP A 123 7.43 9.88 -0.96
CA ASP A 123 8.28 9.43 -2.07
C ASP A 123 9.55 8.74 -1.57
N ASP A 124 10.16 9.26 -0.51
CA ASP A 124 11.35 8.66 0.10
C ASP A 124 11.07 7.25 0.64
N ASN A 125 9.95 7.07 1.35
CA ASN A 125 9.51 5.77 1.86
C ASN A 125 9.24 4.79 0.71
N LEU A 126 8.48 5.21 -0.31
CA LEU A 126 8.18 4.31 -1.44
C LEU A 126 9.40 3.99 -2.30
N ASN A 127 10.39 4.87 -2.39
CA ASN A 127 11.66 4.57 -3.05
C ASN A 127 12.48 3.51 -2.30
N ILE A 128 12.33 3.41 -0.98
CA ILE A 128 12.90 2.30 -0.20
C ILE A 128 12.19 0.99 -0.54
N VAL A 129 10.84 0.98 -0.50
CA VAL A 129 10.02 -0.20 -0.80
C VAL A 129 10.27 -0.71 -2.23
N LYS A 130 10.29 0.18 -3.24
CA LYS A 130 10.60 -0.17 -4.63
C LYS A 130 11.96 -0.85 -4.76
N ARG A 131 12.97 -0.40 -4.00
CA ARG A 131 14.30 -1.03 -3.97
C ARG A 131 14.20 -2.45 -3.44
N TRP A 132 13.52 -2.66 -2.32
CA TRP A 132 13.34 -4.00 -1.74
C TRP A 132 12.62 -4.96 -2.70
N ILE A 133 11.56 -4.50 -3.35
CA ILE A 133 10.81 -5.32 -4.32
C ILE A 133 11.73 -5.74 -5.49
N ARG A 134 12.52 -4.81 -6.05
CA ARG A 134 13.49 -5.11 -7.11
C ARG A 134 14.58 -6.05 -6.64
N ASP A 135 15.09 -5.80 -5.44
CA ASP A 135 16.12 -6.63 -4.83
C ASP A 135 15.62 -8.06 -4.62
N ALA A 136 14.34 -8.24 -4.32
CA ALA A 136 13.67 -9.53 -4.23
C ALA A 136 13.32 -10.14 -5.59
N GLY A 137 13.76 -9.55 -6.70
CA GLY A 137 13.60 -10.09 -8.05
C GLY A 137 12.23 -9.86 -8.69
N PHE A 138 11.35 -9.09 -8.05
CA PHE A 138 10.03 -8.79 -8.60
C PHE A 138 10.05 -7.58 -9.52
N GLN A 139 9.12 -7.54 -10.47
CA GLN A 139 8.98 -6.41 -11.38
C GLN A 139 8.32 -5.23 -10.65
N VAL A 140 8.97 -4.06 -10.71
CA VAL A 140 8.40 -2.79 -10.28
C VAL A 140 8.13 -1.93 -11.51
N VAL A 141 6.90 -1.44 -11.62
CA VAL A 141 6.47 -0.48 -12.64
C VAL A 141 6.32 0.88 -11.98
N GLU A 142 7.08 1.85 -12.49
CA GLU A 142 6.95 3.26 -12.13
C GLU A 142 6.31 3.99 -13.31
N ALA A 143 5.03 4.32 -13.19
CA ALA A 143 4.25 4.93 -14.27
C ALA A 143 4.01 6.42 -13.99
N ARG A 144 5.07 7.17 -13.68
CA ARG A 144 4.94 8.58 -13.23
C ARG A 144 4.26 9.47 -14.27
N GLN A 145 4.55 9.25 -15.56
CA GLN A 145 3.98 10.03 -16.67
C GLN A 145 2.50 9.67 -16.93
N GLU A 146 2.12 8.41 -16.73
CA GLU A 146 0.73 7.98 -16.79
C GLU A 146 -0.03 8.56 -15.60
N VAL A 147 0.50 8.37 -14.39
CA VAL A 147 -0.07 8.89 -13.15
C VAL A 147 -0.20 10.40 -13.19
N SER A 148 0.75 11.15 -13.76
CA SER A 148 0.63 12.62 -13.87
C SER A 148 -0.59 13.04 -14.67
N ARG A 149 -0.90 12.32 -15.76
CA ARG A 149 -2.01 12.63 -16.67
C ARG A 149 -3.38 12.22 -16.13
N TRP A 150 -3.46 11.13 -15.38
CA TRP A 150 -4.74 10.65 -14.86
C TRP A 150 -5.35 11.61 -13.84
N GLN A 151 -6.57 12.06 -14.11
CA GLN A 151 -7.26 12.97 -13.22
C GLN A 151 -7.62 12.29 -11.90
N LEU A 152 -7.52 13.06 -10.82
CA LEU A 152 -8.01 12.63 -9.52
C LEU A 152 -9.47 13.05 -9.37
N ALA A 153 -10.23 12.25 -8.62
CA ALA A 153 -11.57 12.58 -8.20
C ALA A 153 -11.56 13.81 -7.27
N ALA A 154 -12.77 14.29 -6.91
CA ALA A 154 -12.94 15.42 -6.00
C ALA A 154 -12.22 15.26 -4.65
N ASP A 155 -12.02 14.01 -4.18
CA ASP A 155 -11.30 13.72 -2.93
C ASP A 155 -9.78 13.85 -3.03
N LYS A 156 -9.24 14.24 -4.20
CA LYS A 156 -7.81 14.46 -4.46
C LYS A 156 -6.92 13.26 -4.10
N LEU A 157 -7.50 12.05 -4.07
CA LEU A 157 -6.79 10.83 -3.72
C LEU A 157 -7.06 9.71 -4.71
N HIS A 158 -8.32 9.43 -5.02
CA HIS A 158 -8.67 8.36 -5.94
C HIS A 158 -8.65 8.87 -7.38
N PHE A 159 -8.37 7.98 -8.34
CA PHE A 159 -8.51 8.34 -9.75
C PHE A 159 -9.98 8.59 -10.10
N ALA A 160 -10.22 9.57 -10.97
CA ALA A 160 -11.54 9.86 -11.49
C ALA A 160 -12.05 8.70 -12.37
N VAL A 161 -13.36 8.49 -12.39
CA VAL A 161 -13.99 7.41 -13.18
C VAL A 161 -13.65 7.48 -14.67
N ASP A 162 -13.41 8.69 -15.20
CA ASP A 162 -13.07 8.89 -16.60
C ASP A 162 -11.72 8.26 -16.97
N CYS A 163 -10.85 8.04 -15.98
CA CYS A 163 -9.57 7.32 -16.16
C CYS A 163 -9.74 5.80 -16.20
N LEU A 164 -10.92 5.25 -15.90
CA LEU A 164 -11.13 3.81 -15.79
C LEU A 164 -10.74 3.02 -17.05
N PRO A 165 -11.07 3.44 -18.28
CA PRO A 165 -10.66 2.70 -19.48
C PRO A 165 -9.14 2.66 -19.66
N GLU A 166 -8.44 3.76 -19.37
CA GLU A 166 -6.98 3.85 -19.47
C GLU A 166 -6.28 3.03 -18.38
N LEU A 167 -6.76 3.12 -17.13
CA LEU A 167 -6.26 2.31 -16.01
C LEU A 167 -6.41 0.82 -16.31
N ALA A 168 -7.56 0.40 -16.85
CA ALA A 168 -7.76 -0.98 -17.26
C ALA A 168 -6.84 -1.38 -18.42
N ALA A 169 -6.63 -0.48 -19.41
CA ALA A 169 -5.68 -0.74 -20.49
C ALA A 169 -4.26 -0.92 -19.96
N PHE A 170 -3.83 -0.04 -19.05
CA PHE A 170 -2.54 -0.11 -18.39
C PHE A 170 -2.35 -1.45 -17.65
N TRP A 171 -3.29 -1.82 -16.78
CA TRP A 171 -3.23 -3.09 -16.07
C TRP A 171 -3.28 -4.30 -17.00
N SER A 172 -4.05 -4.25 -18.08
CA SER A 172 -4.09 -5.33 -19.06
C SER A 172 -2.72 -5.59 -19.69
N GLN A 173 -1.94 -4.53 -19.94
CA GLN A 173 -0.59 -4.64 -20.50
C GLN A 173 0.40 -5.18 -19.48
N LEU A 174 0.23 -4.83 -18.20
CA LEU A 174 1.09 -5.33 -17.13
C LEU A 174 0.88 -6.81 -16.86
N LEU A 175 -0.38 -7.26 -16.81
CA LEU A 175 -0.76 -8.64 -16.50
C LEU A 175 -0.49 -9.58 -17.67
N LYS A 176 -0.59 -9.12 -18.92
CA LYS A 176 -0.27 -9.97 -20.07
C LYS A 176 1.23 -10.31 -20.09
N PRO A 177 1.59 -11.59 -20.32
CA PRO A 177 2.97 -11.94 -20.57
C PRO A 177 3.41 -11.30 -21.89
N ARG A 178 4.27 -10.28 -21.83
CA ARG A 178 5.01 -9.79 -22.99
C ARG A 178 6.47 -10.25 -22.86
N LYS A 179 7.11 -10.60 -23.98
CA LYS A 179 8.57 -10.44 -24.10
C LYS A 179 8.83 -8.96 -23.82
N PHE A 180 9.35 -8.64 -22.64
CA PHE A 180 9.59 -7.26 -22.23
C PHE A 180 10.61 -6.63 -23.18
N VAL A 181 10.13 -5.83 -24.13
CA VAL A 181 10.98 -4.90 -24.89
C VAL A 181 11.08 -3.64 -24.03
N ARG A 182 12.26 -3.38 -23.47
CA ARG A 182 12.55 -2.08 -22.84
C ARG A 182 12.29 -0.98 -23.89
N PRO A 183 11.53 0.08 -23.58
CA PRO A 183 11.59 1.28 -24.39
C PRO A 183 13.02 1.83 -24.30
N GLY A 184 13.76 1.83 -25.41
CA GLY A 184 15.09 2.46 -25.49
C GLY A 184 16.29 1.61 -25.92
N LYS A 185 16.14 0.49 -26.65
CA LYS A 185 17.24 -0.09 -27.47
C LYS A 185 16.74 -0.66 -28.80
N LEU A 186 16.27 0.22 -29.69
CA LEU A 186 16.59 0.05 -31.10
C LEU A 186 17.94 0.73 -31.33
N GLN A 187 18.80 0.09 -32.11
CA GLN A 187 20.21 0.43 -32.41
C GLN A 187 21.25 -0.07 -31.38
N THR A 188 21.52 -1.37 -31.41
CA THR A 188 22.87 -1.95 -31.62
C THR A 188 22.70 -3.47 -31.64
N ALA A 189 22.05 -3.97 -32.69
CA ALA A 189 22.07 -5.37 -33.09
C ALA A 189 22.60 -5.42 -34.52
N LYS A 190 23.88 -5.05 -34.68
CA LYS A 190 24.75 -5.38 -35.80
C LYS A 190 26.15 -4.89 -35.42
N ARG A 191 27.15 -5.76 -35.54
CA ARG A 191 28.56 -5.63 -35.09
C ARG A 191 28.84 -6.03 -33.64
N LYS A 192 28.81 -7.35 -33.41
CA LYS A 192 29.91 -8.09 -32.76
C LYS A 192 29.57 -9.58 -32.85
N SER A 193 29.60 -10.10 -34.07
CA SER A 193 30.01 -11.47 -34.32
C SER A 193 31.53 -11.44 -34.44
N GLU A 194 32.20 -12.44 -33.86
CA GLU A 194 33.63 -12.75 -34.01
C GLU A 194 34.62 -11.84 -33.27
N ALA A 195 34.72 -12.06 -31.96
CA ALA A 195 35.97 -12.12 -31.22
C ALA A 195 35.67 -12.67 -29.82
N ASP A 196 36.56 -13.50 -29.29
CA ASP A 196 36.56 -14.10 -27.94
C ASP A 196 35.87 -15.47 -27.81
N ALA A 197 36.31 -16.39 -28.67
CA ALA A 197 36.46 -17.79 -28.30
C ALA A 197 37.82 -17.98 -27.61
N ALA A 198 37.94 -17.56 -26.35
CA ALA A 198 39.01 -18.00 -25.44
C ALA A 198 38.64 -17.63 -24.00
N GLN A 199 38.92 -18.54 -23.05
CA GLN A 199 38.70 -18.45 -21.60
C GLN A 199 37.30 -18.86 -21.09
N MET A 200 37.08 -20.18 -21.09
CA MET A 200 36.12 -20.82 -20.18
C MET A 200 36.75 -20.94 -18.78
N GLU A 201 36.54 -19.93 -17.95
CA GLU A 201 36.52 -20.08 -16.49
C GLU A 201 35.15 -20.67 -16.08
N PRO A 202 35.08 -21.59 -15.10
CA PRO A 202 33.80 -22.13 -14.65
C PRO A 202 32.99 -20.99 -14.02
N LYS A 203 31.94 -20.56 -14.74
CA LYS A 203 30.96 -19.59 -14.25
C LYS A 203 30.38 -20.13 -12.94
N ARG A 204 30.82 -19.57 -11.81
CA ARG A 204 30.14 -19.70 -10.52
C ARG A 204 28.66 -19.48 -10.77
N ALA A 205 27.82 -20.44 -10.36
CA ALA A 205 26.37 -20.33 -10.44
C ALA A 205 25.98 -18.96 -9.87
N ARG A 206 25.41 -18.08 -10.72
CA ARG A 206 24.88 -16.80 -10.28
C ARG A 206 23.76 -17.12 -9.27
N LYS A 207 24.03 -16.91 -7.98
CA LYS A 207 23.00 -16.94 -6.93
C LYS A 207 21.84 -16.09 -7.39
N ASP A 208 20.64 -16.63 -7.32
CA ASP A 208 19.46 -15.88 -7.70
C ASP A 208 19.36 -14.68 -6.73
N PRO A 209 19.17 -13.44 -7.20
CA PRO A 209 18.94 -12.31 -6.32
C PRO A 209 17.81 -12.54 -5.30
N ARG A 210 16.87 -13.45 -5.59
CA ARG A 210 15.84 -13.92 -4.67
C ARG A 210 16.41 -14.64 -3.44
N ASP A 211 17.51 -15.37 -3.59
CA ASP A 211 18.12 -16.16 -2.52
C ASP A 211 18.64 -15.30 -1.37
N LYS A 212 18.91 -14.01 -1.58
CA LYS A 212 19.30 -13.08 -0.50
C LYS A 212 18.12 -12.65 0.38
N TRP A 213 16.89 -12.83 -0.10
CA TRP A 213 15.65 -12.52 0.61
C TRP A 213 14.93 -13.76 1.13
N LEU A 214 15.23 -14.92 0.55
CA LEU A 214 14.75 -16.21 1.02
C LEU A 214 15.69 -16.71 2.12
N LEU A 215 15.15 -16.91 3.33
CA LEU A 215 15.89 -17.65 4.36
C LEU A 215 16.24 -19.05 3.82
N PRO A 216 17.40 -19.63 4.19
CA PRO A 216 17.70 -21.01 3.82
C PRO A 216 16.54 -21.91 4.24
N ALA A 217 16.16 -22.85 3.35
CA ALA A 217 15.11 -23.82 3.64
C ALA A 217 15.39 -24.45 5.01
N PRO A 218 14.36 -24.62 5.87
CA PRO A 218 14.56 -25.27 7.15
C PRO A 218 15.09 -26.68 6.89
N GLN A 219 16.38 -26.89 7.17
CA GLN A 219 16.95 -28.22 7.24
C GLN A 219 16.22 -28.96 8.36
N ASN A 220 15.70 -30.14 8.04
CA ASN A 220 15.03 -31.05 8.96
C ASN A 220 15.65 -31.04 10.36
N ARG A 221 15.06 -30.25 11.27
CA ARG A 221 15.20 -30.47 12.71
C ARG A 221 13.90 -31.06 13.19
N ARG A 222 13.98 -32.37 13.45
CA ARG A 222 13.05 -33.07 14.33
C ARG A 222 13.09 -32.38 15.70
N ASP A 223 11.93 -32.38 16.34
CA ASP A 223 11.69 -32.13 17.76
C ASP A 223 11.78 -30.69 18.25
N PHE A 224 10.67 -29.96 18.06
CA PHE A 224 10.13 -29.06 19.09
C PHE A 224 8.59 -29.10 19.00
N GLN A 225 7.96 -29.87 19.88
CA GLN A 225 6.53 -29.73 20.15
C GLN A 225 6.30 -28.35 20.76
N GLN A 226 5.83 -27.39 19.95
CA GLN A 226 5.18 -26.19 20.49
C GLN A 226 3.68 -26.47 20.55
N ARG A 227 3.12 -26.31 21.76
CA ARG A 227 1.69 -26.40 22.02
C ARG A 227 0.91 -25.47 21.08
N PRO A 228 -0.25 -25.87 20.55
CA PRO A 228 -1.09 -24.98 19.77
C PRO A 228 -1.61 -23.86 20.68
N VAL A 229 -1.41 -22.62 20.24
CA VAL A 229 -2.11 -21.45 20.80
C VAL A 229 -3.58 -21.60 20.43
N ASN A 230 -4.43 -21.73 21.45
CA ASN A 230 -5.88 -21.82 21.31
C ASN A 230 -6.42 -20.43 20.92
N TRP A 231 -6.77 -20.22 19.66
CA TRP A 231 -7.30 -18.96 19.11
C TRP A 231 -8.83 -18.89 19.11
N SER A 232 -9.48 -19.77 19.87
CA SER A 232 -10.94 -19.93 19.90
C SER A 232 -11.73 -18.71 20.42
N ASP A 233 -11.08 -17.67 20.94
CA ASP A 233 -11.75 -16.52 21.56
C ASP A 233 -11.80 -15.24 20.71
N LEU A 234 -11.44 -15.29 19.41
CA LEU A 234 -11.51 -14.10 18.53
C LEU A 234 -12.50 -14.18 17.38
N ASN A 235 -13.31 -15.24 17.30
CA ASN A 235 -14.40 -15.35 16.31
C ASN A 235 -15.77 -15.27 16.99
N SER A 236 -16.18 -14.06 17.35
CA SER A 236 -17.56 -13.71 17.67
C SER A 236 -17.83 -12.26 17.28
N ASP A 237 -18.09 -12.03 15.99
CA ASP A 237 -18.98 -10.99 15.44
C ASP A 237 -18.79 -10.99 13.92
N SER A 238 -19.55 -11.78 13.18
CA SER A 238 -20.89 -11.41 12.70
C SER A 238 -20.90 -10.07 11.93
N SER A 239 -20.74 -10.20 10.61
CA SER A 239 -21.39 -9.42 9.56
C SER A 239 -22.24 -8.21 9.99
N ASP A 240 -21.60 -7.06 10.24
CA ASP A 240 -22.09 -5.68 9.98
C ASP A 240 -21.20 -4.68 10.71
N ASP A 241 -20.16 -4.12 10.07
CA ASP A 241 -19.21 -3.29 10.84
C ASP A 241 -18.53 -2.09 10.16
N TRP A 242 -19.29 -1.35 9.35
CA TRP A 242 -18.83 -0.02 8.88
C TRP A 242 -18.99 1.08 9.96
N THR A 243 -19.94 0.91 10.88
CA THR A 243 -20.26 1.85 11.96
C THR A 243 -19.22 1.82 13.08
N LYS A 244 -18.69 0.66 13.50
CA LYS A 244 -17.62 0.63 14.53
C LYS A 244 -16.31 1.25 14.04
N GLY A 245 -16.04 1.26 12.72
CA GLY A 245 -14.89 1.97 12.14
C GLY A 245 -15.00 3.50 12.28
N GLN A 246 -16.19 4.05 12.05
CA GLN A 246 -16.47 5.48 12.26
C GLN A 246 -16.49 5.84 13.75
N GLU A 247 -17.02 4.96 14.59
CA GLU A 247 -17.05 5.17 16.03
C GLU A 247 -15.66 5.14 16.68
N ARG A 248 -14.77 4.26 16.20
CA ARG A 248 -13.34 4.27 16.59
C ARG A 248 -12.63 5.55 16.17
N ALA A 249 -12.88 6.05 14.96
CA ALA A 249 -12.31 7.32 14.49
C ALA A 249 -12.83 8.52 15.30
N ALA A 250 -14.13 8.56 15.59
CA ALA A 250 -14.74 9.60 16.41
C ALA A 250 -14.28 9.56 17.88
N ARG A 251 -13.94 8.38 18.40
CA ARG A 251 -13.34 8.22 19.73
C ARG A 251 -11.91 8.77 19.77
N LEU A 252 -11.09 8.44 18.77
CA LEU A 252 -9.73 8.96 18.66
C LEU A 252 -9.69 10.49 18.51
N GLU A 253 -10.61 11.11 17.77
CA GLU A 253 -10.71 12.57 17.68
C GLU A 253 -11.14 13.22 19.01
N ARG A 254 -12.06 12.59 19.76
CA ARG A 254 -12.42 13.04 21.11
C ARG A 254 -11.24 12.96 22.08
N ASP A 255 -10.46 11.89 22.01
CA ASP A 255 -9.31 11.69 22.88
C ASP A 255 -8.17 12.67 22.54
N LYS A 256 -7.91 12.94 21.25
CA LYS A 256 -6.98 14.00 20.83
C LYS A 256 -7.43 15.38 21.31
N LYS A 257 -8.72 15.69 21.21
CA LYS A 257 -9.26 16.97 21.68
C LYS A 257 -9.05 17.12 23.20
N LYS A 258 -9.38 16.09 23.98
CA LYS A 258 -9.11 16.07 25.43
C LYS A 258 -7.64 16.28 25.76
N LEU A 259 -6.73 15.63 25.04
CA LEU A 259 -5.29 15.78 25.26
C LEU A 259 -4.81 17.20 24.93
N ASN A 260 -5.31 17.80 23.85
CA ASN A 260 -5.00 19.19 23.50
C ASN A 260 -5.57 20.18 24.52
N ASP A 261 -6.79 19.96 25.01
CA ASP A 261 -7.41 20.79 26.04
C ASP A 261 -6.64 20.69 27.37
N GLU A 262 -6.17 19.49 27.74
CA GLU A 262 -5.32 19.29 28.92
C GLU A 262 -3.96 19.97 28.78
N LEU A 263 -3.33 19.88 27.60
CA LEU A 263 -2.08 20.60 27.30
C LEU A 263 -2.26 22.12 27.33
N ALA A 264 -3.38 22.62 26.81
CA ALA A 264 -3.72 24.04 26.88
C ALA A 264 -3.91 24.50 28.33
N MET A 265 -4.64 23.73 29.14
CA MET A 265 -4.82 23.98 30.58
C MET A 265 -3.47 24.01 31.33
N ARG A 266 -2.59 23.02 31.08
CA ARG A 266 -1.25 22.99 31.70
C ARG A 266 -0.39 24.18 31.28
N ARG A 267 -0.45 24.59 30.01
CA ARG A 267 0.24 25.80 29.53
C ARG A 267 -0.27 27.04 30.23
N THR A 268 -1.59 27.20 30.35
CA THR A 268 -2.21 28.34 31.04
C THR A 268 -1.83 28.36 32.53
N MET A 269 -1.84 27.21 33.21
CA MET A 269 -1.39 27.11 34.61
C MET A 269 0.09 27.48 34.78
N MET A 270 0.97 27.02 33.88
CA MET A 270 2.38 27.41 33.91
C MET A 270 2.58 28.91 33.66
N LEU A 271 1.83 29.51 32.73
CA LEU A 271 1.91 30.95 32.46
C LEU A 271 1.37 31.77 33.65
N LYS A 272 0.30 31.30 34.32
CA LYS A 272 -0.24 31.93 35.55
C LYS A 272 0.77 31.83 36.70
N ALA A 273 1.40 30.68 36.89
CA ALA A 273 2.44 30.48 37.91
C ALA A 273 3.70 31.33 37.65
N ARG A 274 4.00 31.64 36.39
CA ARG A 274 5.10 32.52 35.98
C ARG A 274 4.74 34.02 35.98
N GLY A 275 3.50 34.38 36.34
CA GLY A 275 3.04 35.78 36.33
C GLY A 275 2.96 36.40 34.93
N LEU A 276 2.91 35.58 33.88
CA LEU A 276 2.90 36.01 32.48
C LEU A 276 1.50 36.17 31.89
N LEU A 277 0.46 35.95 32.69
CA LEU A 277 -0.93 36.21 32.31
C LEU A 277 -1.46 37.46 33.03
N PRO A 278 -2.25 38.30 32.34
CA PRO A 278 -2.87 39.47 32.95
C PRO A 278 -3.78 39.06 34.11
N ALA A 279 -3.80 39.85 35.18
CA ALA A 279 -4.69 39.63 36.30
C ALA A 279 -6.15 39.64 35.84
N GLU A 280 -6.94 38.66 36.27
CA GLU A 280 -8.36 38.61 35.94
C GLU A 280 -9.06 39.88 36.45
N PRO A 281 -9.91 40.53 35.62
CA PRO A 281 -10.62 41.73 36.03
C PRO A 281 -11.50 41.40 37.25
N LYS A 282 -11.32 42.16 38.34
CA LYS A 282 -12.15 42.05 39.54
C LYS A 282 -13.61 42.27 39.11
N LYS A 283 -14.44 41.23 39.23
CA LYS A 283 -15.88 41.35 39.03
C LYS A 283 -16.43 42.25 40.14
N GLU A 284 -16.81 43.47 39.77
CA GLU A 284 -17.64 44.30 40.65
C GLU A 284 -19.00 43.61 40.87
N PRO A 285 -19.52 43.62 42.11
CA PRO A 285 -20.81 43.03 42.40
C PRO A 285 -21.90 43.78 41.61
N ARG A 286 -22.64 43.04 40.78
CA ARG A 286 -23.78 43.59 40.02
C ARG A 286 -24.82 44.13 41.00
N HIS A 287 -25.07 45.43 40.93
CA HIS A 287 -26.15 46.09 41.65
C HIS A 287 -27.49 45.56 41.13
N VAL A 288 -28.22 44.84 41.97
CA VAL A 288 -29.58 44.38 41.68
C VAL A 288 -30.54 45.49 42.12
N PRO A 289 -31.30 46.13 41.21
CA PRO A 289 -32.27 47.15 41.61
C PRO A 289 -33.46 46.51 42.34
N PRO A 290 -34.03 47.18 43.35
CA PRO A 290 -35.13 46.64 44.15
C PRO A 290 -36.41 46.52 43.31
N ARG A 291 -37.08 45.37 43.45
CA ARG A 291 -38.40 45.10 42.88
C ARG A 291 -39.42 46.02 43.55
N ARG A 292 -40.09 46.87 42.77
CA ARG A 292 -41.28 47.62 43.24
C ARG A 292 -42.45 46.64 43.40
N LEU A 293 -43.09 46.66 44.57
CA LEU A 293 -44.41 46.09 44.84
C LEU A 293 -45.48 47.07 44.41
#